data_AF-A0A963RDY5-F1
#
_entry.id   AF-A0A963RDY5-F1
#
_cell.length_a   1.000
_cell.length_b   1.000
_cell.length_c   1.000
_cell.angle_alpha   90.00
_cell.angle_beta   90.00
_cell.angle_gamma   90.00
#
_symmetry.space_group_name_H-M   'P 1'
#
loop_
_entity.id
_entity.type
_entity.pdbx_description
1 polymer ?
#
loop_
_entity_poly.entity_id
_entity_poly.type
_entity_poly.pdbx_seq_one_letter_code
_entity_poly.pdbx_strand_id
1 'polypeptide(L)'
;MQAEPIYDTDEEDGPMLFGRVLDGKGGGRRISWAEAQAWQPGASGEVLWVHLCRNRPGVSEWLENGLAIPNPTAELLTSDATRPRAFSESETIVATLRGINFNPGAEPEDMVSMQLWSDGKRVVTLRRLKLQTPRETLAEIDAGR
;
A
#
# COMPACT_ATOMS: atom_id res chain seq x y z
N MET A 1 -8.18 4.53 -26.71
CA MET A 1 -8.99 3.59 -25.92
C MET A 1 -8.65 3.87 -24.47
N GLN A 2 -9.47 4.63 -23.76
CA GLN A 2 -9.26 4.86 -22.33
C GLN A 2 -9.49 3.52 -21.65
N ALA A 3 -8.50 3.06 -20.88
CA ALA A 3 -8.69 1.87 -20.06
C ALA A 3 -9.84 2.15 -19.09
N GLU A 4 -10.78 1.21 -18.99
CA GLU A 4 -11.80 1.24 -17.94
C GLU A 4 -11.09 1.36 -16.59
N PRO A 5 -11.47 2.33 -15.74
CA PRO A 5 -10.81 2.52 -14.46
C PRO A 5 -10.91 1.25 -13.62
N ILE A 6 -9.75 0.69 -13.26
CA ILE A 6 -9.65 -0.48 -12.38
C ILE A 6 -9.97 0.01 -10.96
N TYR A 7 -11.25 0.01 -10.62
CA TYR A 7 -11.69 0.26 -9.25
C TYR A 7 -11.41 -0.98 -8.39
N ASP A 8 -11.08 -0.74 -7.11
CA ASP A 8 -11.08 -1.81 -6.10
C ASP A 8 -12.44 -2.53 -6.15
N THR A 9 -12.40 -3.81 -6.52
CA THR A 9 -13.43 -4.78 -6.16
C THR A 9 -13.30 -5.07 -4.68
N ASP A 10 -14.41 -5.09 -3.94
CA ASP A 10 -14.42 -5.35 -2.49
C ASP A 10 -14.11 -6.83 -2.14
N GLU A 11 -13.45 -7.59 -3.02
CA GLU A 11 -12.81 -8.86 -2.69
C GLU A 11 -11.58 -8.59 -1.83
N GLU A 12 -11.87 -8.32 -0.56
CA GLU A 12 -10.91 -7.98 0.48
C GLU A 12 -10.52 -9.23 1.25
N ASP A 13 -9.23 -9.39 1.53
CA ASP A 13 -8.73 -10.34 2.53
C ASP A 13 -8.45 -9.54 3.82
N GLY A 14 -9.50 -9.32 4.60
CA GLY A 14 -9.45 -8.43 5.76
C GLY A 14 -9.15 -6.98 5.37
N PRO A 15 -8.12 -6.32 5.95
CA PRO A 15 -7.74 -4.95 5.57
C PRO A 15 -6.92 -4.87 4.27
N MET A 16 -6.46 -5.99 3.72
CA MET A 16 -5.60 -6.02 2.54
C MET A 16 -6.41 -6.06 1.25
N LEU A 17 -6.17 -5.06 0.40
CA LEU A 17 -6.79 -4.90 -0.92
C LEU A 17 -6.08 -5.76 -1.96
N PHE A 18 -4.75 -5.86 -1.86
CA PHE A 18 -3.93 -6.83 -2.56
C PHE A 18 -2.56 -6.97 -1.89
N GLY A 19 -1.89 -8.09 -2.17
CA GLY A 19 -0.49 -8.31 -1.82
C GLY A 19 0.26 -9.05 -2.92
N ARG A 20 1.55 -8.74 -3.07
CA ARG A 20 2.50 -9.46 -3.92
C ARG A 20 3.82 -9.67 -3.19
N VAL A 21 4.44 -10.83 -3.39
CA VAL A 21 5.89 -10.99 -3.15
C VAL A 21 6.56 -10.80 -4.51
N LEU A 22 7.24 -9.67 -4.65
CA LEU A 22 7.98 -9.28 -5.85
C LEU A 22 9.26 -10.09 -5.96
N ASP A 23 9.63 -10.48 -7.18
CA ASP A 23 10.76 -11.38 -7.44
C ASP A 23 12.08 -10.67 -7.83
N GLY A 24 12.04 -9.33 -7.94
CA GLY A 24 13.17 -8.51 -8.38
C GLY A 24 13.49 -8.61 -9.88
N LYS A 25 12.62 -9.24 -10.67
CA LYS A 25 12.77 -9.48 -12.12
C LYS A 25 11.59 -8.92 -12.94
N GLY A 26 10.77 -8.08 -12.31
CA GLY A 26 9.58 -7.46 -12.91
C GLY A 26 8.28 -8.19 -12.64
N GLY A 27 8.28 -9.30 -11.89
CA GLY A 27 7.08 -10.06 -11.55
C GLY A 27 6.78 -10.09 -10.05
N GLY A 28 5.63 -10.68 -9.70
CA GLY A 28 5.29 -10.96 -8.31
C GLY A 28 4.26 -12.07 -8.17
N ARG A 29 4.38 -12.87 -7.10
CA ARG A 29 3.38 -13.88 -6.75
C ARG A 29 2.33 -13.29 -5.81
N ARG A 30 1.06 -13.67 -5.99
CA ARG A 30 -0.01 -13.33 -5.04
C ARG A 30 0.30 -13.91 -3.65
N ILE A 31 -0.12 -13.20 -2.62
CA ILE A 31 -0.07 -13.61 -1.22
C ILE A 31 -1.39 -13.21 -0.55
N SER A 32 -1.89 -14.06 0.35
CA SER A 32 -3.04 -13.77 1.22
C SER A 32 -2.64 -12.86 2.38
N TRP A 33 -3.62 -12.30 3.09
CA TRP A 33 -3.38 -11.43 4.23
C TRP A 33 -2.70 -12.19 5.37
N ALA A 34 -3.19 -13.39 5.70
CA ALA A 34 -2.58 -14.25 6.71
C ALA A 34 -1.12 -14.58 6.39
N GLU A 35 -0.82 -14.90 5.12
CA GLU A 35 0.56 -15.12 4.69
C GLU A 35 1.40 -13.84 4.73
N ALA A 36 0.86 -12.68 4.36
CA ALA A 36 1.56 -11.40 4.41
C ALA A 36 1.90 -10.98 5.84
N GLN A 37 1.02 -11.25 6.81
CA GLN A 37 1.27 -10.99 8.22
C GLN A 37 2.40 -11.85 8.78
N ALA A 38 2.52 -13.10 8.30
CA ALA A 38 3.56 -14.03 8.70
C ALA A 38 4.83 -13.95 7.81
N TRP A 39 4.83 -13.09 6.80
CA TRP A 39 5.88 -13.08 5.79
C TRP A 39 7.21 -12.56 6.36
N GLN A 40 8.27 -13.29 6.04
CA GLN A 40 9.64 -12.92 6.32
C GLN A 40 10.44 -12.90 5.00
N PRO A 41 11.48 -12.06 4.89
CA PRO A 41 12.35 -12.05 3.72
C PRO A 41 12.91 -13.46 3.44
N GLY A 42 12.54 -14.01 2.29
CA GLY A 42 12.95 -15.33 1.85
C GLY A 42 14.21 -15.26 0.97
N ALA A 43 14.02 -15.40 -0.33
CA ALA A 43 15.11 -15.37 -1.30
C ALA A 43 15.69 -13.96 -1.46
N SER A 44 16.98 -13.90 -1.83
CA SER A 44 17.63 -12.62 -2.13
C SER A 44 16.90 -11.90 -3.27
N GLY A 45 16.52 -10.64 -3.04
CA GLY A 45 15.78 -9.81 -4.00
C GLY A 45 14.27 -9.84 -3.82
N GLU A 46 13.71 -10.70 -2.96
CA GLU A 46 12.27 -10.69 -2.69
C GLU A 46 11.86 -9.46 -1.86
N VAL A 47 10.75 -8.84 -2.27
CA VAL A 47 10.13 -7.71 -1.57
C VAL A 47 8.64 -7.97 -1.41
N LEU A 48 8.13 -7.87 -0.18
CA LEU A 48 6.68 -7.89 0.04
C LEU A 48 6.10 -6.53 -0.30
N TRP A 49 5.11 -6.47 -1.18
CA TRP A 49 4.27 -5.29 -1.36
C TRP A 49 2.84 -5.60 -0.93
N VAL A 50 2.32 -4.81 0.03
CA VAL A 50 0.91 -4.84 0.41
C VAL A 50 0.26 -3.48 0.22
N HIS A 51 -0.99 -3.51 -0.21
CA HIS A 51 -1.85 -2.33 -0.29
C HIS A 51 -3.06 -2.50 0.63
N LEU A 52 -3.21 -1.58 1.59
CA LEU A 52 -4.18 -1.67 2.67
C LEU A 52 -5.25 -0.59 2.61
N CYS A 53 -6.44 -0.96 3.07
CA CYS A 53 -7.52 -0.05 3.40
C CYS A 53 -7.38 0.36 4.89
N ARG A 54 -6.82 1.55 5.15
CA ARG A 54 -6.33 1.93 6.50
C ARG A 54 -7.42 2.15 7.55
N ASN A 55 -8.67 2.33 7.13
CA ASN A 55 -9.82 2.48 8.02
C ASN A 55 -10.46 1.14 8.40
N ARG A 56 -9.87 0.00 7.98
CA ARG A 56 -10.32 -1.33 8.39
C ARG A 56 -9.71 -1.72 9.75
N PRO A 57 -10.43 -2.51 10.57
CA PRO A 57 -9.90 -3.01 11.83
C PRO A 57 -8.59 -3.81 11.64
N GLY A 58 -7.72 -3.76 12.64
CA GLY A 58 -6.48 -4.55 12.69
C GLY A 58 -5.28 -3.93 11.95
N VAL A 59 -5.46 -2.85 11.17
CA VAL A 59 -4.35 -2.19 10.46
C VAL A 59 -3.33 -1.61 11.44
N SER A 60 -3.76 -0.73 12.35
CA SER A 60 -2.86 -0.10 13.33
C SER A 60 -2.14 -1.15 14.18
N GLU A 61 -2.87 -2.16 14.65
CA GLU A 61 -2.29 -3.28 15.41
C GLU A 61 -1.22 -4.02 14.62
N TRP A 62 -1.44 -4.29 13.33
CA TRP A 62 -0.44 -4.95 12.50
C TRP A 62 0.78 -4.07 12.21
N LEU A 63 0.59 -2.76 11.99
CA LEU A 63 1.70 -1.83 11.82
C LEU A 63 2.58 -1.80 13.08
N GLU A 64 1.96 -1.64 14.25
CA GLU A 64 2.68 -1.50 15.52
C GLU A 64 3.27 -2.82 16.02
N ASN A 65 2.49 -3.89 16.06
CA ASN A 65 2.93 -5.16 16.66
C ASN A 65 3.50 -6.14 15.63
N GLY A 66 2.92 -6.18 14.42
CA GLY A 66 3.35 -7.10 13.37
C GLY A 66 4.62 -6.64 12.65
N LEU A 67 4.73 -5.33 12.37
CA LEU A 67 5.89 -4.74 11.70
C LEU A 67 6.84 -4.00 12.65
N ALA A 68 6.49 -3.87 13.93
CA ALA A 68 7.27 -3.11 14.92
C ALA A 68 7.48 -1.64 14.51
N ILE A 69 6.53 -1.04 13.80
CA ILE A 69 6.58 0.37 13.40
C ILE A 69 6.35 1.23 14.65
N PRO A 70 7.18 2.24 14.93
CA PRO A 70 6.97 3.15 16.05
C PRO A 70 5.58 3.77 16.01
N ASN A 71 4.92 3.85 17.17
CA ASN A 71 3.55 4.35 17.28
C ASN A 71 3.32 5.72 16.58
N PRO A 72 4.20 6.73 16.69
CA PRO A 72 4.03 7.99 15.94
C PRO A 72 3.99 7.81 14.42
N THR A 73 4.77 6.86 13.90
CA THR A 73 4.80 6.53 12.47
C THR A 73 3.55 5.74 12.08
N ALA A 74 3.10 4.78 12.88
CA ALA A 74 1.85 4.05 12.65
C ALA A 74 0.61 4.98 12.67
N GLU A 75 0.57 5.95 13.61
CA GLU A 75 -0.45 7.00 13.66
C GLU A 75 -0.43 7.85 12.39
N LEU A 76 0.75 8.29 11.94
CA LEU A 76 0.86 9.03 10.68
C LEU A 76 0.33 8.23 9.49
N LEU A 77 0.70 6.95 9.38
CA LEU A 77 0.30 6.05 8.29
C LEU A 77 -1.22 5.80 8.25
N THR A 78 -1.90 5.88 9.39
CA THR A 78 -3.35 5.66 9.53
C THR A 78 -4.17 6.95 9.61
N SER A 79 -3.52 8.09 9.83
CA SER A 79 -4.16 9.41 9.94
C SER A 79 -4.85 9.92 8.66
N ASP A 80 -5.61 11.00 8.80
CA ASP A 80 -6.17 11.76 7.68
C ASP A 80 -5.22 12.84 7.13
N ALA A 81 -3.91 12.72 7.40
CA ALA A 81 -2.93 13.61 6.82
C ALA A 81 -2.93 13.56 5.28
N THR A 82 -3.06 14.74 4.66
CA THR A 82 -3.07 14.89 3.20
C THR A 82 -1.90 15.68 2.66
N ARG A 83 -1.17 16.43 3.50
CA ARG A 83 -0.01 17.23 3.07
C ARG A 83 1.13 16.29 2.61
N PRO A 84 1.60 16.42 1.34
CA PRO A 84 2.69 15.62 0.84
C PRO A 84 3.96 15.84 1.66
N ARG A 85 4.61 14.74 2.01
CA ARG A 85 5.89 14.74 2.72
C ARG A 85 6.57 13.39 2.51
N ALA A 86 7.89 13.39 2.58
CA ALA A 86 8.69 12.17 2.62
C ALA A 86 9.85 12.39 3.59
N PHE A 87 10.16 11.38 4.38
CA PHE A 87 11.29 11.39 5.30
C PHE A 87 11.79 9.97 5.53
N SER A 88 13.05 9.87 5.92
CA SER A 88 13.66 8.63 6.40
C SER A 88 13.62 8.60 7.93
N GLU A 89 13.26 7.46 8.49
CA GLU A 89 13.38 7.17 9.92
C GLU A 89 14.22 5.89 10.07
N SER A 90 15.46 6.04 10.53
CA SER A 90 16.46 4.98 10.53
C SER A 90 16.63 4.38 9.11
N GLU A 91 16.43 3.06 8.95
CA GLU A 91 16.52 2.35 7.67
C GLU A 91 15.19 2.32 6.91
N THR A 92 14.18 3.07 7.38
CA THR A 92 12.84 3.08 6.77
C THR A 92 12.56 4.39 6.05
N ILE A 93 11.70 4.33 5.04
CA ILE A 93 11.16 5.49 4.33
C ILE A 93 9.68 5.59 4.63
N VAL A 94 9.24 6.80 4.98
CA VAL A 94 7.83 7.14 5.20
C VAL A 94 7.44 8.26 4.26
N ALA A 95 6.30 8.13 3.59
CA ALA A 95 5.77 9.17 2.73
C ALA A 95 4.26 9.32 2.83
N THR A 96 3.79 10.54 2.61
CA THR A 96 2.40 10.85 2.25
C THR A 96 2.43 11.39 0.83
N LEU A 97 1.76 10.70 -0.07
CA LEU A 97 1.62 11.03 -1.48
C LEU A 97 0.19 11.53 -1.74
N ARG A 98 0.00 12.35 -2.78
CA ARG A 98 -1.32 12.74 -3.27
C ARG A 98 -1.51 12.26 -4.70
N GLY A 99 -2.70 11.75 -4.99
CA GLY A 99 -3.13 11.36 -6.33
C GLY A 99 -4.40 12.10 -6.73
N ILE A 100 -4.63 12.23 -8.03
CA ILE A 100 -5.89 12.78 -8.56
C ILE A 100 -7.04 11.90 -8.09
N ASN A 101 -8.13 12.53 -7.67
CA ASN A 101 -9.31 11.84 -7.18
C ASN A 101 -10.30 11.59 -8.31
N PHE A 102 -10.36 10.34 -8.77
CA PHE A 102 -11.32 9.90 -9.77
C PHE A 102 -12.56 9.22 -9.16
N ASN A 103 -12.81 9.43 -7.85
CA ASN A 103 -14.01 8.88 -7.20
C ASN A 103 -15.26 9.64 -7.66
N PRO A 104 -16.44 8.98 -7.77
CA PRO A 104 -17.67 9.65 -8.19
C PRO A 104 -18.02 10.84 -7.31
N GLY A 105 -18.30 11.98 -7.94
CA GLY A 105 -18.67 13.22 -7.25
C GLY A 105 -17.50 13.98 -6.62
N ALA A 106 -16.25 13.58 -6.88
CA ALA A 106 -15.08 14.34 -6.50
C ALA A 106 -14.74 15.40 -7.56
N GLU A 107 -14.33 16.58 -7.10
CA GLU A 107 -13.74 17.59 -7.97
C GLU A 107 -12.23 17.29 -8.16
N PRO A 108 -11.60 17.68 -9.29
CA PRO A 108 -10.18 17.45 -9.53
C PRO A 108 -9.26 18.03 -8.44
N GLU A 109 -9.66 19.13 -7.79
CA GLU A 109 -8.96 19.69 -6.62
C GLU A 109 -9.01 18.80 -5.36
N ASP A 110 -9.96 17.87 -5.27
CA ASP A 110 -10.19 16.99 -4.11
C ASP A 110 -9.22 15.81 -4.07
N MET A 111 -7.91 16.05 -4.19
CA MET A 111 -6.92 14.96 -4.26
C MET A 111 -7.02 13.99 -3.08
N VAL A 112 -6.82 12.71 -3.34
CA VAL A 112 -6.74 11.66 -2.32
C VAL A 112 -5.31 11.46 -1.84
N SER A 113 -5.13 11.00 -0.61
CA SER A 113 -3.82 10.68 -0.05
C SER A 113 -3.56 9.17 -0.01
N MET A 114 -2.29 8.82 -0.25
CA MET A 114 -1.75 7.48 -0.01
C MET A 114 -0.55 7.60 0.92
N GLN A 115 -0.53 6.81 1.99
CA GLN A 115 0.63 6.68 2.85
C GLN A 115 1.50 5.53 2.35
N LEU A 116 2.80 5.66 2.52
CA LEU A 116 3.79 4.67 2.16
C LEU A 116 4.77 4.50 3.32
N TRP A 117 5.08 3.26 3.64
CA TRP A 117 6.17 2.87 4.50
C TRP A 117 7.00 1.79 3.81
N SER A 118 8.31 1.82 3.98
CA SER A 118 9.20 0.76 3.49
C SER A 118 10.42 0.61 4.38
N ASP A 119 10.81 -0.63 4.67
CA ASP A 119 12.08 -1.01 5.33
C ASP A 119 13.10 -1.59 4.32
N GLY A 120 12.85 -1.42 3.01
CA GLY A 120 13.66 -2.00 1.94
C GLY A 120 13.41 -3.49 1.66
N LYS A 121 12.66 -4.20 2.52
CA LYS A 121 12.20 -5.58 2.30
C LYS A 121 10.69 -5.67 2.15
N ARG A 122 9.98 -4.66 2.61
CA ARG A 122 8.53 -4.52 2.56
C ARG A 122 8.20 -3.14 2.04
N VAL A 123 7.16 -3.06 1.23
CA VAL A 123 6.50 -1.83 0.81
C VAL A 123 5.06 -1.94 1.30
N VAL A 124 4.67 -1.05 2.21
CA VAL A 124 3.31 -0.98 2.74
C VAL A 124 2.71 0.33 2.24
N THR A 125 1.69 0.21 1.40
CA THR A 125 0.93 1.36 0.90
C THR A 125 -0.46 1.34 1.51
N LEU A 126 -0.96 2.50 1.91
CA LEU A 126 -2.24 2.61 2.61
C LEU A 126 -3.10 3.69 1.99
N ARG A 127 -4.39 3.40 1.81
CA ARG A 127 -5.39 4.38 1.37
C ARG A 127 -6.60 4.38 2.29
N ARG A 128 -7.35 5.48 2.27
CA ARG A 128 -8.71 5.55 2.81
C ARG A 128 -9.73 5.54 1.67
N LEU A 129 -9.64 6.53 0.80
CA LEU A 129 -10.43 6.64 -0.43
C LEU A 129 -9.75 5.88 -1.57
N LYS A 130 -10.54 5.33 -2.50
CA LYS A 130 -9.99 4.55 -3.63
C LYS A 130 -9.03 5.42 -4.45
N LEU A 131 -7.92 4.81 -4.86
CA LEU A 131 -6.87 5.42 -5.67
C LEU A 131 -6.47 4.41 -6.76
N GLN A 132 -6.40 4.86 -8.02
CA GLN A 132 -6.15 3.98 -9.17
C GLN A 132 -4.69 3.53 -9.27
N THR A 133 -3.75 4.41 -8.96
CA THR A 133 -2.31 4.20 -9.21
C THR A 133 -1.76 2.87 -8.66
N PRO A 134 -2.04 2.44 -7.41
CA PRO A 134 -1.56 1.15 -6.93
C PRO A 134 -2.05 -0.05 -7.75
N ARG A 135 -3.29 -0.01 -8.28
CA ARG A 135 -3.86 -1.08 -9.11
C ARG A 135 -3.26 -1.08 -10.51
N GLU A 136 -3.00 0.09 -11.08
CA GLU A 136 -2.31 0.21 -12.37
C GLU A 136 -0.89 -0.35 -12.28
N THR A 137 -0.14 0.04 -11.24
CA THR A 137 1.20 -0.51 -10.98
C THR A 137 1.14 -2.02 -10.75
N LEU A 138 0.15 -2.52 -10.01
CA LEU A 138 -0.05 -3.96 -9.84
C LEU A 138 -0.29 -4.67 -11.17
N ALA A 139 -1.09 -4.10 -12.07
CA ALA A 139 -1.37 -4.69 -13.37
C ALA A 139 -0.14 -4.72 -14.28
N GLU A 140 0.77 -3.75 -14.16
CA GLU A 140 2.06 -3.77 -14.84
C GLU A 140 2.96 -4.90 -14.32
N ILE A 141 3.08 -5.03 -12.99
CA ILE A 141 3.86 -6.10 -12.34
C ILE A 141 3.30 -7.49 -12.70
N ASP A 142 1.98 -7.67 -12.63
CA ASP A 142 1.33 -8.95 -12.98
C ASP A 142 1.50 -9.28 -14.48
N ALA A 143 1.75 -8.27 -15.31
CA ALA A 143 2.07 -8.44 -16.73
C ALA A 143 3.57 -8.57 -17.02
N GLY A 144 4.44 -8.50 -16.00
CA GLY A 144 5.89 -8.59 -16.14
C GLY A 144 6.53 -7.38 -16.83
N ARG A 145 5.94 -6.18 -16.68
CA ARG A 145 6.41 -4.93 -17.29
C ARG A 145 7.08 -3.99 -16.30
#